data_AF-L0K2B6-F1
#
_entry.id   AF-L0K2B6-F1
#
_cell.length_a   1.000
_cell.length_b   1.000
_cell.length_c   1.000
_cell.angle_alpha   90.00
_cell.angle_beta   90.00
_cell.angle_gamma   90.00
#
_symmetry.space_group_name_H-M   'P 1'
#
loop_
_entity.id
_entity.type
_entity.pdbx_description
1 polymer ?
#
loop_
_entity_poly.entity_id
_entity_poly.type
_entity_poly.pdbx_seq_one_letter_code
_entity_poly.pdbx_strand_id
1 'polypeptide(L)'
;MDTIIIAVAALLLGAWWAMLLFRQHDTESDDGDRDADDGSESLDGFTAGAYHPTGAEYWSRTHDGPPDYEPPAPGVCPTCETENDPFYTYCRNCTGRLTPA
;
A
#
# COMPACT_ATOMS: atom_id res chain seq x y z
N MET A 1 1.99 45.98 7.38
CA MET A 1 1.27 44.72 7.09
C MET A 1 2.24 43.66 6.62
N ASP A 2 3.18 44.01 5.74
CA ASP A 2 4.17 43.10 5.16
C ASP A 2 5.15 42.51 6.19
N THR A 3 5.57 43.27 7.20
CA THR A 3 6.48 42.78 8.25
C THR A 3 5.89 41.67 9.11
N ILE A 4 4.58 41.71 9.36
CA ILE A 4 3.86 40.67 10.11
C ILE A 4 3.78 39.39 9.27
N ILE A 5 3.47 39.53 7.98
CA ILE A 5 3.38 38.38 7.06
C ILE A 5 4.74 37.69 6.95
N ILE A 6 5.83 38.45 6.82
CA ILE A 6 7.19 37.91 6.74
C ILE A 6 7.55 37.18 8.04
N ALA A 7 7.25 37.77 9.21
CA ALA A 7 7.53 37.14 10.51
C ALA A 7 6.77 35.81 10.68
N VAL A 8 5.49 35.77 10.30
CA VAL A 8 4.68 34.54 10.34
C VAL A 8 5.22 33.49 9.37
N ALA A 9 5.56 33.88 8.15
CA ALA A 9 6.14 32.96 7.16
C ALA A 9 7.47 32.35 7.65
N ALA A 10 8.35 33.17 8.24
CA ALA A 10 9.63 32.70 8.78
C ALA A 10 9.43 31.71 9.94
N LEU A 11 8.46 31.95 10.84
CA LEU A 11 8.13 31.05 11.94
C LEU A 11 7.57 29.72 11.44
N LEU A 12 6.67 29.74 10.45
CA LEU A 12 6.08 28.54 9.89
C LEU A 12 7.12 27.70 9.14
N LEU A 13 7.99 28.34 8.35
CA LEU A 13 9.08 27.65 7.66
C LEU A 13 10.09 27.07 8.66
N GLY A 14 10.45 27.82 9.70
CA GLY A 14 11.33 27.32 10.77
C GLY A 14 10.76 26.11 11.51
N ALA A 15 9.48 26.17 11.89
CA ALA A 15 8.80 25.06 12.56
C ALA A 15 8.71 23.82 11.66
N TRP A 16 8.42 24.00 10.37
CA TRP A 16 8.38 22.89 9.41
C TRP A 16 9.75 22.24 9.21
N TRP A 17 10.82 23.03 9.08
CA TRP A 17 12.19 22.52 8.99
C TRP A 17 12.62 21.77 10.26
N ALA A 18 12.30 22.29 11.45
CA ALA A 18 12.59 21.61 12.71
C ALA A 18 11.87 20.25 12.80
N MET A 19 10.60 20.18 12.37
CA MET A 19 9.85 18.93 12.32
C MET A 19 10.49 17.91 11.36
N LEU A 20 10.99 18.35 10.20
CA LEU A 20 11.68 17.47 9.26
C LEU A 20 12.98 16.90 9.84
N LEU A 21 13.76 17.73 10.53
CA LEU A 21 15.01 17.27 11.18
C LEU A 21 14.74 16.27 12.31
N PHE A 22 13.70 16.50 13.12
CA PHE A 22 13.31 15.54 14.17
C PHE A 22 12.85 14.20 13.60
N ARG A 23 12.08 14.19 12.50
CA ARG A 23 11.65 12.93 11.86
C ARG A 23 12.79 12.09 11.31
N GLN A 24 13.93 12.68 10.98
CA GLN A 24 15.12 11.91 10.58
C GLN A 24 15.87 11.33 11.77
N HIS A 25 15.82 11.98 12.93
CA HIS A 25 16.50 11.51 14.13
C HIS A 25 15.80 10.29 14.77
N ASP A 26 14.48 10.14 14.62
CA ASP A 26 13.75 9.00 15.17
C ASP A 26 14.06 7.66 14.46
N THR A 27 14.77 7.66 13.34
CA THR A 27 15.21 6.43 12.64
C THR A 27 16.55 5.87 13.14
N GLU A 28 17.25 6.53 14.05
CA GLU A 28 18.61 6.16 14.47
C GLU A 28 18.77 5.89 15.97
N SER A 29 17.67 5.79 16.73
CA SER A 29 17.70 5.43 18.15
C SER A 29 16.85 4.19 18.45
N ASP A 30 17.27 3.05 17.89
CA ASP A 30 17.05 1.75 18.54
C ASP A 30 18.43 1.22 18.91
N ASP A 31 18.92 1.70 20.06
CA ASP A 31 20.13 1.23 20.71
C ASP A 31 19.94 -0.26 21.06
N GLY A 32 20.38 -1.11 20.13
CA GLY A 32 20.53 -2.54 20.30
C GLY A 32 21.64 -2.85 21.30
N ASP A 33 21.35 -2.64 22.58
CA ASP A 33 22.13 -3.16 23.71
C ASP A 33 21.30 -4.20 24.46
N ARG A 34 21.59 -5.48 24.21
CA ARG A 34 21.65 -6.55 25.21
C ARG A 34 22.11 -7.86 24.56
N ASP A 35 23.39 -8.12 24.77
CA ASP A 35 23.97 -9.40 25.19
C ASP A 35 23.36 -10.67 24.57
N ALA A 36 24.10 -11.17 23.59
CA ALA A 36 24.05 -12.57 23.19
C ALA A 36 24.50 -13.44 24.37
N ASP A 37 23.55 -13.94 25.15
CA ASP A 37 23.75 -15.05 26.07
C ASP A 37 22.74 -16.15 25.75
N ASP A 38 23.30 -17.20 25.14
CA ASP A 38 23.04 -18.62 25.36
C ASP A 38 21.73 -19.00 26.10
N GLY A 39 20.89 -19.79 25.44
CA GLY A 39 19.75 -20.39 26.14
C GLY A 39 18.64 -20.90 25.23
N SER A 40 18.86 -22.08 24.65
CA SER A 40 17.87 -23.17 24.56
C SER A 40 16.38 -22.81 24.41
N GLU A 41 15.81 -23.12 23.24
CA GLU A 41 14.54 -23.85 23.11
C GLU A 41 13.51 -23.70 24.26
N SER A 42 12.56 -22.78 24.10
CA SER A 42 11.23 -22.94 24.70
C SER A 42 10.21 -22.19 23.84
N LEU A 43 9.50 -22.97 23.02
CA LEU A 43 8.31 -22.58 22.27
C LEU A 43 7.06 -22.52 23.18
N ASP A 44 7.22 -22.14 24.44
CA ASP A 44 6.14 -22.19 25.44
C ASP A 44 5.50 -20.81 25.62
N GLY A 45 4.97 -20.29 24.52
CA GLY A 45 4.17 -19.05 24.51
C GLY A 45 2.96 -19.12 23.55
N PHE A 46 2.94 -20.10 22.64
CA PHE A 46 1.70 -20.57 22.05
C PHE A 46 0.98 -21.39 23.11
N THR A 47 0.07 -20.76 23.85
CA THR A 47 -0.94 -21.54 24.57
C THR A 47 -1.77 -22.28 23.53
N ALA A 48 -1.44 -23.57 23.34
CA ALA A 48 -2.23 -24.53 22.60
C ALA A 48 -3.58 -24.69 23.31
N GLY A 49 -4.50 -23.76 23.06
CA GLY A 49 -5.78 -23.73 23.76
C GLY A 49 -6.73 -22.59 23.38
N ALA A 50 -6.26 -21.52 22.74
CA ALA A 50 -7.12 -20.40 22.33
C ALA A 50 -7.47 -20.39 20.83
N TYR A 51 -7.66 -21.58 20.23
CA TYR A 51 -8.23 -21.69 18.88
C TYR A 51 -9.74 -21.44 18.98
N HIS A 52 -10.18 -20.20 18.73
CA HIS A 52 -11.60 -19.89 18.61
C HIS A 52 -12.06 -20.24 17.18
N PRO A 53 -12.90 -21.27 16.97
CA PRO A 53 -13.20 -21.80 15.63
C PRO A 53 -13.90 -20.78 14.70
N THR A 54 -14.50 -19.72 15.26
CA THR A 54 -15.18 -18.68 14.46
C THR A 54 -14.21 -17.77 13.71
N GLY A 55 -12.95 -17.69 14.11
CA GLY A 55 -11.95 -16.85 13.43
C GLY A 55 -11.69 -17.36 12.02
N ALA A 56 -11.54 -18.67 11.87
CA ALA A 56 -11.35 -19.31 10.57
C ALA A 56 -12.59 -19.12 9.67
N GLU A 57 -13.80 -19.27 10.21
CA GLU A 57 -15.05 -19.10 9.46
C GLU A 57 -15.25 -17.67 8.96
N TYR A 58 -14.82 -16.66 9.73
CA TYR A 58 -14.91 -15.25 9.36
C TYR A 58 -14.06 -14.92 8.12
N TRP A 59 -12.82 -15.44 8.05
CA TRP A 59 -11.96 -15.28 6.88
C TRP A 59 -12.38 -16.16 5.70
N SER A 60 -13.03 -17.29 5.97
CA SER A 60 -13.52 -18.21 4.94
C SER A 60 -14.68 -17.61 4.15
N ARG A 61 -15.61 -16.90 4.82
CA ARG A 61 -16.84 -16.38 4.19
C ARG A 61 -16.61 -15.18 3.28
N THR A 62 -15.57 -14.40 3.49
CA THR A 62 -15.26 -13.23 2.64
C THR A 62 -14.46 -13.60 1.37
N HIS A 63 -13.98 -14.84 1.27
CA HIS A 63 -13.25 -15.35 0.10
C HIS A 63 -14.11 -16.22 -0.83
N ASP A 64 -15.43 -16.24 -0.66
CA ASP A 64 -16.34 -16.53 -1.75
C ASP A 64 -16.39 -15.28 -2.65
N GLY A 65 -15.36 -15.12 -3.48
CA GLY A 65 -15.25 -14.02 -4.43
C GLY A 65 -16.49 -13.91 -5.33
N PRO A 66 -16.86 -12.71 -5.79
CA PRO A 66 -17.99 -12.53 -6.70
C PRO A 66 -17.85 -13.43 -7.94
N PRO A 67 -18.97 -13.87 -8.54
CA PRO A 67 -18.96 -14.76 -9.70
C PRO A 67 -18.04 -14.20 -10.77
N ASP A 68 -17.25 -15.07 -11.38
CA ASP A 68 -16.29 -14.80 -12.46
C ASP A 68 -16.66 -13.51 -13.23
N TYR A 69 -16.05 -12.39 -12.85
CA TYR A 69 -16.23 -11.13 -13.55
C TYR A 69 -15.45 -11.24 -14.86
N GLU A 70 -16.06 -11.86 -15.87
CA GLU A 70 -15.46 -11.98 -17.18
C GLU A 70 -15.42 -10.58 -17.82
N PRO A 71 -14.24 -9.98 -18.02
CA PRO A 71 -14.16 -8.70 -18.72
C PRO A 71 -14.70 -8.89 -20.15
N PRO A 72 -15.51 -7.97 -20.70
CA PRO A 72 -15.89 -8.06 -22.10
C PRO A 72 -14.66 -7.84 -22.98
N ALA A 73 -14.54 -8.59 -24.09
CA ALA A 73 -13.33 -8.62 -24.91
C ALA A 73 -13.06 -7.30 -25.67
N PRO A 74 -11.92 -6.62 -25.45
CA PRO A 74 -11.30 -5.70 -26.39
C PRO A 74 -10.59 -6.49 -27.48
N GLY A 75 -11.02 -6.21 -28.69
CA GLY A 75 -10.43 -6.78 -29.88
C GLY A 75 -9.31 -5.93 -30.46
N VAL A 76 -9.09 -6.17 -31.75
CA VAL A 76 -8.25 -5.38 -32.63
C VAL A 76 -8.72 -3.92 -32.64
N CYS A 77 -7.80 -2.99 -32.42
CA CYS A 77 -8.11 -1.57 -32.46
C CYS A 77 -8.63 -1.17 -33.85
N PRO A 78 -9.83 -0.54 -33.98
CA PRO A 78 -10.39 -0.21 -35.29
C PRO A 78 -9.61 0.90 -36.03
N THR A 79 -8.72 1.61 -35.33
CA THR A 79 -7.97 2.73 -35.90
C THR A 79 -6.60 2.32 -36.43
N CYS A 80 -5.89 1.46 -35.72
CA CYS A 80 -4.50 1.11 -36.05
C CYS A 80 -4.26 -0.40 -36.06
N GLU A 81 -5.34 -1.19 -36.02
CA GLU A 81 -5.35 -2.66 -36.13
C GLU A 81 -4.45 -3.37 -35.12
N THR A 82 -4.09 -2.69 -34.04
CA THR A 82 -3.28 -3.27 -32.99
C THR A 82 -4.13 -4.20 -32.15
N GLU A 83 -3.69 -5.44 -31.99
CA GLU A 83 -4.25 -6.38 -31.03
C GLU A 83 -3.98 -5.89 -29.60
N ASN A 84 -5.04 -5.82 -28.80
CA ASN A 84 -5.02 -5.43 -27.40
C ASN A 84 -5.59 -6.57 -26.56
N ASP A 85 -5.18 -6.59 -25.29
CA ASP A 85 -5.61 -7.61 -24.34
C ASP A 85 -7.01 -7.30 -23.78
N PRO A 86 -7.82 -8.34 -23.45
CA PRO A 86 -9.20 -8.27 -22.98
C PRO A 86 -9.50 -7.30 -21.82
N PHE A 87 -8.49 -6.80 -21.11
CA PHE A 87 -8.70 -5.90 -19.98
C PHE A 87 -8.47 -4.42 -20.33
N TYR A 88 -7.97 -4.10 -21.53
CA TYR A 88 -7.69 -2.73 -21.94
C TYR A 88 -8.91 -2.00 -22.49
N THR A 89 -9.17 -0.80 -21.95
CA THR A 89 -10.21 0.11 -22.47
C THR A 89 -9.69 1.07 -23.54
N TYR A 90 -8.37 1.13 -23.75
CA TYR A 90 -7.68 1.99 -24.72
C TYR A 90 -6.59 1.21 -25.46
N CYS A 91 -6.35 1.59 -26.72
CA CYS A 91 -5.32 0.96 -27.54
C CYS A 91 -3.93 1.31 -27.03
N ARG A 92 -3.09 0.31 -26.80
CA ARG A 92 -1.70 0.51 -26.34
C ARG A 92 -0.81 1.31 -27.30
N ASN A 93 -1.16 1.33 -28.59
CA ASN A 93 -0.32 1.96 -29.61
C ASN A 93 -0.77 3.39 -29.93
N CYS A 94 -2.04 3.58 -30.27
CA CYS A 94 -2.55 4.90 -30.66
C CYS A 94 -3.35 5.60 -29.56
N THR A 95 -3.54 4.98 -28.40
CA THR A 95 -4.35 5.48 -27.26
C THR A 95 -5.82 5.77 -27.56
N GLY A 96 -6.30 5.39 -28.75
CA GLY A 96 -7.71 5.44 -29.12
C GLY A 96 -8.56 4.53 -28.24
N ARG A 97 -9.80 4.94 -27.93
CA ARG A 97 -10.71 4.13 -27.11
C ARG A 97 -11.09 2.85 -27.84
N LEU A 98 -10.96 1.71 -27.16
CA LEU A 98 -11.41 0.42 -27.68
C LEU A 98 -12.89 0.28 -27.34
N THR A 99 -13.72 -0.01 -28.34
CA THR A 99 -15.12 -0.37 -28.09
C THR A 99 -15.20 -1.84 -27.67
N PRO A 100 -15.89 -2.16 -26.57
CA PRO A 100 -16.23 -3.55 -26.27
C PRO A 100 -17.11 -4.10 -27.39
N ALA A 101 -16.91 -5.37 -27.75
CA ALA A 101 -17.71 -6.07 -28.75
C ALA A 101 -19.17 -6.26 -28.31
#